data_AF-A0A533RYA2-F1
#
_entry.id   AF-A0A533RYA2-F1
#
_cell.length_a   1.000
_cell.length_b   1.000
_cell.length_c   1.000
_cell.angle_alpha   90.00
_cell.angle_beta   90.00
_cell.angle_gamma   90.00
#
_symmetry.space_group_name_H-M   'P 1'
#
loop_
_entity.id
_entity.type
_entity.pdbx_description
1 polymer ?
#
loop_
_entity_poly.entity_id
_entity_poly.type
_entity_poly.pdbx_seq_one_letter_code
_entity_poly.pdbx_strand_id
1 'polypeptide(L)'
;KIVIGESVTRIIEGEPFTHPEIRTVLTIIRERFPSTTVQLTTNGTLLDRAMAGFLAGLKPVELNLSLNSSCPATRTMLMSDRQAGQAIAAAELLREHRIPYHGSIVAMPHLTVWTDLEETVRYLAVQGARTIRIFRPGFSGLAPAELQVPPGLWADLIAFVVKLRQEISVPLTVEPVPQTDLKAGVTGVIIDSPAQRAGIRPGDIVIKVRGEAAFSRVDAFEKVRQAGGRTNWSWSGGVRFSLRLLKNRSGHLRVW
;
A
#
# COMPACT_ATOMS: atom_id res chain seq x y z
N LYS A 1 13.51 7.77 -1.69
CA LYS A 1 13.16 7.11 -0.42
C LYS A 1 14.21 6.02 -0.18
N ILE A 2 14.45 5.65 1.06
CA ILE A 2 15.20 4.43 1.41
C ILE A 2 14.14 3.40 1.78
N VAL A 3 14.24 2.17 1.29
CA VAL A 3 13.23 1.12 1.51
C VAL A 3 13.90 -0.06 2.22
N ILE A 4 13.23 -0.60 3.23
CA ILE A 4 13.68 -1.73 4.07
C ILE A 4 12.51 -2.73 4.19
N GLY A 5 12.75 -4.01 3.91
CA GLY A 5 11.78 -5.09 4.16
C GLY A 5 10.66 -5.24 3.12
N GLU A 6 10.57 -4.38 2.10
CA GLU A 6 9.82 -4.72 0.88
C GLU A 6 10.73 -5.68 0.07
N SER A 7 10.18 -6.62 -0.73
CA SER A 7 10.98 -7.50 -1.62
C SER A 7 11.67 -6.73 -2.77
N VAL A 8 12.32 -5.61 -2.44
CA VAL A 8 13.09 -4.73 -3.32
C VAL A 8 14.37 -5.44 -3.75
N THR A 9 14.88 -6.34 -2.90
CA THR A 9 15.95 -7.26 -3.26
C THR A 9 15.38 -8.62 -3.70
N ARG A 10 16.18 -9.40 -4.43
CA ARG A 10 15.84 -10.78 -4.83
C ARG A 10 15.84 -11.77 -3.64
N ILE A 11 16.02 -11.27 -2.41
CA ILE A 11 16.10 -12.06 -1.18
C ILE A 11 14.87 -11.71 -0.33
N ILE A 12 14.27 -12.71 0.30
CA ILE A 12 13.20 -12.51 1.28
C ILE A 12 13.85 -11.93 2.54
N GLU A 13 13.67 -10.64 2.80
CA GLU A 13 14.39 -9.88 3.83
C GLU A 13 13.92 -10.13 5.28
N GLY A 14 12.94 -11.03 5.49
CA GLY A 14 12.40 -11.32 6.82
C GLY A 14 11.61 -10.15 7.43
N GLU A 15 11.37 -10.20 8.75
CA GLU A 15 10.72 -9.13 9.51
C GLU A 15 11.79 -8.17 10.06
N PRO A 16 11.85 -6.90 9.61
CA PRO A 16 12.92 -5.97 9.98
C PRO A 16 13.08 -5.75 11.49
N PHE A 17 11.97 -5.77 12.23
CA PHE A 17 12.01 -5.53 13.68
C PHE A 17 12.55 -6.69 14.51
N THR A 18 12.82 -7.85 13.89
CA THR A 18 13.55 -8.93 14.57
C THR A 18 15.05 -8.67 14.66
N HIS A 19 15.58 -7.72 13.88
CA HIS A 19 16.99 -7.37 13.93
C HIS A 19 17.31 -6.59 15.22
N PRO A 20 18.24 -7.07 16.07
CA PRO A 20 18.47 -6.48 17.41
C PRO A 20 18.93 -5.02 17.34
N GLU A 21 19.67 -4.65 16.30
CA GLU A 21 20.17 -3.29 16.10
C GLU A 21 19.30 -2.42 15.18
N ILE A 22 18.05 -2.82 14.90
CA ILE A 22 17.21 -2.09 13.93
C ILE A 22 17.08 -0.60 14.27
N ARG A 23 16.98 -0.26 15.56
CA ARG A 23 16.92 1.13 16.01
C ARG A 23 18.22 1.87 15.68
N THR A 24 19.37 1.27 15.97
CA THR A 24 20.69 1.84 15.64
C THR A 24 20.84 2.06 14.14
N VAL A 25 20.48 1.06 13.33
CA VAL A 25 20.53 1.14 11.86
C VAL A 25 19.65 2.29 11.36
N LEU A 26 18.41 2.40 11.85
CA LEU A 26 17.50 3.46 11.46
C LEU A 26 17.98 4.86 11.88
N THR A 27 18.61 4.99 13.05
CA THR A 27 19.25 6.23 13.50
C THR A 27 20.37 6.63 12.56
N ILE A 28 21.30 5.72 12.23
CA ILE A 28 22.40 5.99 11.29
C ILE A 28 21.88 6.40 9.91
N ILE A 29 20.84 5.72 9.42
CA ILE A 29 20.19 6.07 8.15
C ILE A 29 19.63 7.50 8.21
N ARG A 30 18.94 7.86 9.30
CA ARG A 30 18.37 9.20 9.47
C ARG A 30 19.46 10.27 9.56
N GLU A 31 20.52 10.04 10.31
CA GLU A 31 21.67 10.95 10.42
C GLU A 31 22.32 11.21 9.06
N ARG A 32 22.51 10.13 8.27
CA ARG A 32 23.13 10.23 6.94
C ARG A 32 22.20 10.81 5.88
N PHE A 33 20.89 10.61 6.02
CA PHE A 33 19.88 11.07 5.06
C PHE A 33 18.72 11.83 5.74
N PRO A 34 18.96 13.04 6.28
CA PRO A 34 18.02 13.72 7.18
C PRO A 34 16.64 14.00 6.59
N SER A 35 16.55 14.28 5.30
CA SER A 35 15.29 14.62 4.61
C SER A 35 14.69 13.48 3.78
N THR A 36 15.39 12.35 3.65
CA THR A 36 14.93 11.23 2.83
C THR A 36 13.89 10.42 3.60
N THR A 37 12.74 10.15 2.98
CA THR A 37 11.74 9.24 3.56
C THR A 37 12.31 7.83 3.69
N VAL A 38 12.23 7.26 4.88
CA VAL A 38 12.52 5.84 5.14
C VAL A 38 11.21 5.07 5.10
N GLN A 39 11.12 4.05 4.26
CA GLN A 39 9.97 3.17 4.13
C GLN A 39 10.30 1.79 4.69
N LEU A 40 9.47 1.30 5.61
CA LEU A 40 9.64 0.01 6.26
C LEU A 40 8.44 -0.88 5.95
N THR A 41 8.67 -2.15 5.63
CA THR A 41 7.59 -3.16 5.60
C THR A 41 7.66 -4.02 6.85
N THR A 42 6.54 -4.23 7.52
CA THR A 42 6.46 -5.03 8.75
C THR A 42 5.16 -5.81 8.79
N ASN A 43 5.16 -6.96 9.45
CA ASN A 43 3.96 -7.71 9.83
C ASN A 43 3.24 -7.10 11.04
N GLY A 44 3.84 -6.12 11.71
CA GLY A 44 3.28 -5.39 12.85
C GLY A 44 3.47 -6.06 14.22
N THR A 45 3.92 -7.31 14.28
CA THR A 45 3.98 -8.08 15.54
C THR A 45 4.90 -7.45 16.59
N LEU A 46 5.99 -6.82 16.16
CA LEU A 46 6.96 -6.13 17.04
C LEU A 46 6.80 -4.60 17.03
N LEU A 47 5.70 -4.10 16.47
CA LEU A 47 5.40 -2.67 16.46
C LEU A 47 4.62 -2.29 17.73
N ASP A 48 5.31 -2.27 18.86
CA ASP A 48 4.75 -1.80 20.13
C ASP A 48 4.74 -0.26 20.22
N ARG A 49 4.22 0.28 21.33
CA ARG A 49 4.17 1.73 21.59
C ARG A 49 5.57 2.37 21.61
N ALA A 50 6.58 1.66 22.11
CA ALA A 50 7.95 2.18 22.19
C ALA A 50 8.62 2.24 20.80
N MET A 51 8.34 1.29 19.93
CA MET A 51 8.80 1.27 18.53
C MET A 51 8.05 2.32 17.71
N ALA A 52 6.72 2.42 17.84
CA ALA A 52 5.93 3.44 17.19
C ALA A 52 6.39 4.85 17.60
N GLY A 53 6.63 5.10 18.89
CA GLY A 53 7.19 6.35 19.40
C GLY A 53 8.56 6.68 18.81
N PHE A 54 9.46 5.68 18.73
CA PHE A 54 10.77 5.85 18.11
C PHE A 54 10.67 6.19 16.62
N LEU A 55 9.87 5.46 15.84
CA LEU A 55 9.65 5.73 14.42
C LEU A 55 9.05 7.12 14.20
N ALA A 56 8.14 7.57 15.07
CA ALA A 56 7.57 8.90 15.01
C ALA A 56 8.62 10.02 15.21
N GLY A 57 9.71 9.74 15.93
CA GLY A 57 10.86 10.63 16.08
C GLY A 57 11.77 10.68 14.84
N LEU A 58 11.78 9.63 14.01
CA LEU A 58 12.63 9.51 12.82
C LEU A 58 12.04 10.13 11.55
N LYS A 59 11.07 11.04 11.64
CA LYS A 59 10.38 11.62 10.47
C LYS A 59 11.39 12.23 9.47
N PRO A 60 11.15 12.12 8.14
CA PRO A 60 10.01 11.45 7.49
C PRO A 60 10.15 9.91 7.42
N VAL A 61 9.13 9.19 7.93
CA VAL A 61 9.02 7.72 7.86
C VAL A 61 7.65 7.34 7.29
N GLU A 62 7.56 6.21 6.59
CA GLU A 62 6.31 5.62 6.08
C GLU A 62 6.35 4.10 6.19
N LEU A 63 5.23 3.46 6.52
CA LEU A 63 5.19 2.00 6.72
C LEU A 63 4.31 1.28 5.70
N ASN A 64 4.69 0.05 5.34
CA ASN A 64 3.80 -0.94 4.73
C ASN A 64 3.47 -1.98 5.81
N LEU A 65 2.23 -2.02 6.28
CA LEU A 65 1.76 -2.96 7.29
C LEU A 65 1.07 -4.16 6.62
N SER A 66 1.74 -5.31 6.66
CA SER A 66 1.20 -6.60 6.19
C SER A 66 0.33 -7.24 7.27
N LEU A 67 -0.94 -6.84 7.28
CA LEU A 67 -1.89 -7.23 8.33
C LEU A 67 -2.49 -8.63 8.07
N ASN A 68 -2.81 -8.97 6.83
CA ASN A 68 -3.43 -10.23 6.39
C ASN A 68 -4.82 -10.57 7.00
N SER A 69 -5.06 -10.33 8.29
CA SER A 69 -6.36 -10.40 8.94
C SER A 69 -6.39 -9.49 10.17
N SER A 70 -7.53 -8.85 10.41
CA SER A 70 -7.85 -8.09 11.62
C SER A 70 -8.47 -8.94 12.73
N CYS A 71 -8.72 -10.23 12.47
CA CYS A 71 -9.19 -11.19 13.46
C CYS A 71 -8.01 -11.94 14.11
N PRO A 72 -7.84 -11.91 15.44
CA PRO A 72 -6.73 -12.57 16.11
C PRO A 72 -6.65 -14.08 15.83
N ALA A 73 -7.79 -14.76 15.81
CA ALA A 73 -7.85 -16.20 15.57
C ALA A 73 -7.44 -16.54 14.13
N THR A 74 -8.01 -15.85 13.16
CA THR A 74 -7.68 -16.02 11.74
C THR A 74 -6.22 -15.71 11.45
N ARG A 75 -5.69 -14.61 12.01
CA ARG A 75 -4.28 -14.25 11.84
C ARG A 75 -3.35 -15.27 12.47
N THR A 76 -3.66 -15.76 13.68
CA THR A 76 -2.89 -16.85 14.32
C THR A 76 -2.85 -18.08 13.41
N MET A 77 -3.98 -18.45 12.80
CA MET A 77 -4.05 -19.57 11.86
C MET A 77 -3.20 -19.32 10.61
N LEU A 78 -3.39 -18.19 9.92
CA LEU A 78 -2.70 -17.91 8.67
C LEU A 78 -1.19 -17.69 8.82
N MET A 79 -0.78 -17.02 9.90
CA MET A 79 0.59 -16.52 10.06
C MET A 79 1.39 -17.26 11.14
N SER A 80 0.77 -18.20 11.85
CA SER A 80 1.35 -18.80 13.08
C SER A 80 1.80 -17.74 14.10
N ASP A 81 1.13 -16.58 14.09
CA ASP A 81 1.49 -15.43 14.90
C ASP A 81 0.88 -15.54 16.30
N ARG A 82 1.72 -15.93 17.27
CA ARG A 82 1.32 -16.05 18.69
C ARG A 82 0.98 -14.70 19.34
N GLN A 83 1.30 -13.59 18.68
CA GLN A 83 1.09 -12.22 19.14
C GLN A 83 0.14 -11.45 18.20
N ALA A 84 -0.80 -12.15 17.56
CA ALA A 84 -1.73 -11.58 16.58
C ALA A 84 -2.43 -10.30 17.08
N GLY A 85 -2.81 -10.22 18.36
CA GLY A 85 -3.40 -9.02 18.95
C GLY A 85 -2.51 -7.78 18.86
N GLN A 86 -1.20 -7.92 19.08
CA GLN A 86 -0.25 -6.81 18.95
C GLN A 86 -0.11 -6.35 17.49
N ALA A 87 -0.03 -7.29 16.56
CA ALA A 87 0.04 -6.96 15.14
C ALA A 87 -1.21 -6.26 14.62
N ILE A 88 -2.39 -6.59 15.15
CA ILE A 88 -3.63 -5.88 14.83
C ILE A 88 -3.60 -4.48 15.44
N ALA A 89 -3.20 -4.34 16.71
CA ALA A 89 -3.04 -3.06 17.39
C ALA A 89 -1.98 -2.14 16.75
N ALA A 90 -1.04 -2.69 15.98
CA ALA A 90 -0.04 -1.94 15.23
C ALA A 90 -0.67 -0.85 14.35
N ALA A 91 -1.80 -1.13 13.69
CA ALA A 91 -2.50 -0.15 12.85
C ALA A 91 -3.00 1.06 13.68
N GLU A 92 -3.53 0.81 14.87
CA GLU A 92 -3.96 1.86 15.79
C GLU A 92 -2.78 2.69 16.30
N LEU A 93 -1.66 2.06 16.66
CA LEU A 93 -0.45 2.77 17.08
C LEU A 93 0.10 3.68 15.97
N LEU A 94 0.07 3.24 14.71
CA LEU A 94 0.46 4.07 13.57
C LEU A 94 -0.42 5.31 13.44
N ARG A 95 -1.73 5.14 13.61
CA ARG A 95 -2.71 6.24 13.63
C ARG A 95 -2.43 7.22 14.76
N GLU A 96 -2.30 6.73 15.99
CA GLU A 96 -2.03 7.54 17.20
C GLU A 96 -0.77 8.39 17.04
N HIS A 97 0.31 7.79 16.54
CA HIS A 97 1.59 8.45 16.34
C HIS A 97 1.66 9.29 15.03
N ARG A 98 0.58 9.33 14.25
CA ARG A 98 0.48 10.00 12.95
C ARG A 98 1.59 9.57 11.99
N ILE A 99 1.91 8.28 11.99
CA ILE A 99 2.85 7.67 11.07
C ILE A 99 2.08 7.27 9.81
N PRO A 100 2.42 7.80 8.63
CA PRO A 100 1.74 7.41 7.41
C PRO A 100 2.05 5.96 7.07
N TYR A 101 1.02 5.20 6.70
CA TYR A 101 1.21 3.81 6.33
C TYR A 101 0.24 3.34 5.23
N HIS A 102 0.61 2.22 4.61
CA HIS A 102 -0.16 1.49 3.62
C HIS A 102 -0.44 0.09 4.14
N GLY A 103 -1.67 -0.40 3.99
CA GLY A 103 -2.04 -1.76 4.39
C GLY A 103 -1.81 -2.76 3.26
N SER A 104 -1.44 -3.99 3.62
CA SER A 104 -1.39 -5.12 2.70
C SER A 104 -2.04 -6.37 3.28
N ILE A 105 -2.69 -7.13 2.41
CA ILE A 105 -3.39 -8.38 2.73
C ILE A 105 -3.08 -9.37 1.61
N VAL A 106 -2.60 -10.57 1.93
CA VAL A 106 -2.65 -11.70 0.99
C VAL A 106 -4.03 -12.35 1.13
N ALA A 107 -4.86 -12.24 0.10
CA ALA A 107 -6.25 -12.69 0.18
C ALA A 107 -6.34 -14.22 0.08
N MET A 108 -6.67 -14.88 1.20
CA MET A 108 -6.93 -16.32 1.27
C MET A 108 -8.35 -16.62 1.76
N PRO A 109 -9.42 -16.08 1.13
CA PRO A 109 -10.80 -16.25 1.63
C PRO A 109 -11.30 -17.71 1.51
N HIS A 110 -10.59 -18.57 0.79
CA HIS A 110 -10.84 -20.02 0.77
C HIS A 110 -10.39 -20.73 2.06
N LEU A 111 -9.51 -20.10 2.85
CA LEU A 111 -9.05 -20.59 4.16
C LEU A 111 -9.70 -19.84 5.33
N THR A 112 -9.97 -18.55 5.15
CA THR A 112 -10.53 -17.71 6.21
C THR A 112 -12.04 -17.59 6.06
N VAL A 113 -12.47 -16.72 5.15
CA VAL A 113 -13.80 -16.49 4.55
C VAL A 113 -13.76 -15.10 3.91
N TRP A 114 -14.73 -14.76 3.05
CA TRP A 114 -14.79 -13.42 2.43
C TRP A 114 -15.05 -12.29 3.44
N THR A 115 -15.79 -12.55 4.51
CA THR A 115 -16.10 -11.55 5.54
C THR A 115 -14.84 -11.10 6.29
N ASP A 116 -13.90 -12.01 6.56
CA ASP A 116 -12.61 -11.68 7.19
C ASP A 116 -11.79 -10.71 6.33
N LEU A 117 -11.77 -10.91 5.00
CA LEU A 117 -11.14 -9.97 4.08
C LEU A 117 -11.83 -8.61 4.12
N GLU A 118 -13.16 -8.57 4.09
CA GLU A 118 -13.94 -7.33 4.17
C GLU A 118 -13.65 -6.54 5.45
N GLU A 119 -13.78 -7.21 6.59
CA GLU A 119 -13.56 -6.64 7.92
C GLU A 119 -12.14 -6.11 8.06
N THR A 120 -11.16 -6.84 7.54
CA THR A 120 -9.75 -6.42 7.56
C THR A 120 -9.49 -5.18 6.71
N VAL A 121 -10.11 -5.09 5.53
CA VAL A 121 -10.04 -3.87 4.70
C VAL A 121 -10.69 -2.69 5.42
N ARG A 122 -11.89 -2.88 5.97
CA ARG A 122 -12.60 -1.83 6.72
C ARG A 122 -11.83 -1.39 7.95
N TYR A 123 -11.24 -2.33 8.68
CA TYR A 123 -10.38 -2.06 9.82
C TYR A 123 -9.19 -1.18 9.43
N LEU A 124 -8.42 -1.58 8.40
CA LEU A 124 -7.29 -0.78 7.92
C LEU A 124 -7.72 0.63 7.47
N ALA A 125 -8.89 0.75 6.84
CA ALA A 125 -9.43 2.04 6.42
C ALA A 125 -9.77 2.93 7.63
N VAL A 126 -10.47 2.39 8.64
CA VAL A 126 -10.80 3.09 9.89
C VAL A 126 -9.55 3.49 10.68
N GLN A 127 -8.50 2.68 10.62
CA GLN A 127 -7.22 2.97 11.26
C GLN A 127 -6.35 3.97 10.47
N GLY A 128 -6.82 4.46 9.31
CA GLY A 128 -6.17 5.55 8.57
C GLY A 128 -5.09 5.12 7.59
N ALA A 129 -5.16 3.89 7.07
CA ALA A 129 -4.31 3.46 5.97
C ALA A 129 -4.48 4.38 4.75
N ARG A 130 -3.37 4.81 4.12
CA ARG A 130 -3.39 5.66 2.94
C ARG A 130 -3.85 4.93 1.69
N THR A 131 -3.49 3.66 1.58
CA THR A 131 -3.95 2.74 0.53
C THR A 131 -3.98 1.33 1.13
N ILE A 132 -4.72 0.43 0.50
CA ILE A 132 -4.77 -0.99 0.86
C ILE A 132 -4.50 -1.81 -0.39
N ARG A 133 -3.54 -2.73 -0.32
CA ARG A 133 -3.16 -3.63 -1.41
C ARG A 133 -3.58 -5.05 -1.07
N ILE A 134 -4.37 -5.65 -1.95
CA ILE A 134 -4.81 -7.04 -1.83
C ILE A 134 -4.01 -7.88 -2.81
N PHE A 135 -3.15 -8.75 -2.29
CA PHE A 135 -2.33 -9.63 -3.10
C PHE A 135 -3.07 -10.93 -3.42
N ARG A 136 -2.93 -11.35 -4.68
CA ARG A 136 -3.26 -12.71 -5.11
C ARG A 136 -2.47 -13.70 -4.25
N PRO A 137 -3.12 -14.73 -3.70
CA PRO A 137 -2.41 -15.79 -3.01
C PRO A 137 -1.52 -16.54 -4.01
N GLY A 138 -0.25 -16.72 -3.64
CA GLY A 138 0.71 -17.54 -4.36
C GLY A 138 1.02 -18.80 -3.55
N PHE A 139 1.26 -19.90 -4.23
CA PHE A 139 1.67 -21.17 -3.64
C PHE A 139 2.70 -21.85 -4.54
N SER A 140 3.56 -22.68 -3.95
CA SER A 140 4.48 -23.53 -4.71
C SER A 140 3.79 -24.84 -5.09
N GLY A 141 4.32 -25.55 -6.09
CA GLY A 141 3.83 -26.90 -6.42
C GLY A 141 4.04 -27.94 -5.32
N LEU A 142 4.74 -27.59 -4.23
CA LEU A 142 4.95 -28.42 -3.03
C LEU A 142 3.91 -28.16 -1.94
N ALA A 143 3.00 -27.20 -2.15
CA ALA A 143 1.96 -26.90 -1.18
C ALA A 143 0.95 -28.07 -1.08
N PRO A 144 0.57 -28.48 0.16
CA PRO A 144 -0.52 -29.42 0.39
C PRO A 144 -1.80 -29.00 -0.34
N ALA A 145 -2.62 -29.97 -0.76
CA ALA A 145 -3.82 -29.73 -1.55
C ALA A 145 -4.79 -28.74 -0.87
N GLU A 146 -4.83 -28.76 0.46
CA GLU A 146 -5.68 -27.91 1.28
C GLU A 146 -5.28 -26.43 1.24
N LEU A 147 -4.02 -26.13 0.90
CA LEU A 147 -3.50 -24.76 0.76
C LEU A 147 -3.48 -24.27 -0.69
N GLN A 148 -3.87 -25.12 -1.64
CA GLN A 148 -3.89 -24.74 -3.05
C GLN A 148 -5.06 -23.79 -3.32
N VAL A 149 -4.77 -22.77 -4.12
CA VAL A 149 -5.76 -21.76 -4.48
C VAL A 149 -6.77 -22.35 -5.46
N PRO A 150 -8.09 -22.34 -5.14
CA PRO A 150 -9.10 -22.86 -6.04
C PRO A 150 -9.09 -22.15 -7.41
N PRO A 151 -9.40 -22.87 -8.50
CA PRO A 151 -9.67 -22.26 -9.80
C PRO A 151 -10.77 -21.19 -9.68
N GLY A 152 -10.64 -20.09 -10.42
CA GLY A 152 -11.64 -19.01 -10.40
C GLY A 152 -11.48 -17.99 -9.26
N LEU A 153 -10.78 -18.33 -8.17
CA LEU A 153 -10.64 -17.43 -7.00
C LEU A 153 -10.14 -16.02 -7.39
N TRP A 154 -9.25 -15.94 -8.37
CA TRP A 154 -8.71 -14.65 -8.81
C TRP A 154 -9.79 -13.74 -9.45
N ALA A 155 -10.70 -14.30 -10.24
CA ALA A 155 -11.80 -13.55 -10.83
C ALA A 155 -12.78 -13.09 -9.74
N ASP A 156 -13.11 -13.98 -8.80
CA ASP A 156 -13.99 -13.68 -7.67
C ASP A 156 -13.38 -12.58 -6.78
N LEU A 157 -12.08 -12.64 -6.53
CA LEU A 157 -11.37 -11.64 -5.74
C LEU A 157 -11.39 -10.26 -6.41
N ILE A 158 -11.19 -10.20 -7.73
CA ILE A 158 -11.29 -8.94 -8.48
C ILE A 158 -12.71 -8.37 -8.36
N ALA A 159 -13.74 -9.21 -8.59
CA ALA A 159 -15.13 -8.77 -8.50
C ALA A 159 -15.49 -8.27 -7.10
N PHE A 160 -15.06 -9.00 -6.06
CA PHE A 160 -15.21 -8.61 -4.67
C PHE A 160 -14.57 -7.25 -4.38
N VAL A 161 -13.32 -7.03 -4.79
CA VAL A 161 -12.61 -5.77 -4.57
C VAL A 161 -13.24 -4.61 -5.34
N VAL A 162 -13.72 -4.85 -6.57
CA VAL A 162 -14.43 -3.83 -7.35
C VAL A 162 -15.69 -3.36 -6.64
N LYS A 163 -16.48 -4.29 -6.08
CA LYS A 163 -17.66 -3.96 -5.28
C LYS A 163 -17.27 -3.18 -4.02
N LEU A 164 -16.33 -3.71 -3.23
CA LEU A 164 -15.92 -3.10 -1.96
C LEU A 164 -15.37 -1.68 -2.15
N ARG A 165 -14.66 -1.42 -3.27
CA ARG A 165 -14.13 -0.09 -3.61
C ARG A 165 -15.23 0.97 -3.78
N GLN A 166 -16.47 0.59 -4.08
CA GLN A 166 -17.60 1.54 -4.18
C GLN A 166 -18.06 2.03 -2.80
N GLU A 167 -17.70 1.31 -1.74
CA GLU A 167 -18.19 1.54 -0.38
C GLU A 167 -17.12 2.12 0.56
N ILE A 168 -15.86 2.14 0.14
CA ILE A 168 -14.73 2.62 0.95
C ILE A 168 -14.00 3.78 0.26
N SER A 169 -13.58 4.77 1.04
CA SER A 169 -12.88 5.96 0.55
C SER A 169 -11.38 5.74 0.32
N VAL A 170 -10.80 4.71 0.97
CA VAL A 170 -9.38 4.41 0.87
C VAL A 170 -9.07 3.71 -0.46
N PRO A 171 -8.06 4.15 -1.23
CA PRO A 171 -7.64 3.47 -2.45
C PRO A 171 -7.32 1.99 -2.20
N LEU A 172 -8.11 1.12 -2.82
CA LEU A 172 -8.00 -0.33 -2.70
C LEU A 172 -7.56 -0.92 -4.03
N THR A 173 -6.47 -1.68 -4.07
CA THR A 173 -5.96 -2.31 -5.30
C THR A 173 -5.79 -3.81 -5.15
N VAL A 174 -5.84 -4.53 -6.26
CA VAL A 174 -5.44 -5.95 -6.35
C VAL A 174 -4.07 -6.05 -7.02
N GLU A 175 -3.26 -7.02 -6.58
CA GLU A 175 -1.90 -7.27 -7.07
C GLU A 175 -1.73 -8.75 -7.43
N PRO A 176 -1.28 -9.09 -8.65
CA PRO A 176 -0.91 -8.19 -9.74
C PRO A 176 -2.12 -7.47 -10.32
N VAL A 177 -1.93 -6.24 -10.83
CA VAL A 177 -3.03 -5.48 -11.45
C VAL A 177 -3.52 -6.19 -12.72
N PRO A 178 -4.84 -6.47 -12.85
CA PRO A 178 -5.40 -7.03 -14.07
C PRO A 178 -5.13 -6.16 -15.30
N GLN A 179 -4.68 -6.80 -16.38
CA GLN A 179 -4.44 -6.14 -17.66
C GLN A 179 -5.69 -6.26 -18.55
N THR A 180 -6.68 -5.42 -18.28
CA THR A 180 -7.94 -5.38 -19.06
C THR A 180 -7.87 -4.41 -20.24
N ASP A 181 -7.16 -3.30 -20.07
CA ASP A 181 -6.90 -2.31 -21.11
C ASP A 181 -5.59 -1.53 -20.86
N LEU A 182 -5.28 -0.61 -21.78
CA LEU A 182 -4.13 0.29 -21.67
C LEU A 182 -4.44 1.61 -20.94
N LYS A 183 -5.71 1.93 -20.64
CA LYS A 183 -6.13 3.27 -20.22
C LYS A 183 -5.54 3.65 -18.86
N ALA A 184 -5.04 4.88 -18.77
CA ALA A 184 -4.51 5.48 -17.54
C ALA A 184 -5.62 5.87 -16.54
N GLY A 185 -6.41 4.90 -16.11
CA GLY A 185 -7.52 5.08 -15.18
C GLY A 185 -7.07 5.23 -13.73
N VAL A 186 -7.61 6.24 -13.06
CA VAL A 186 -7.45 6.51 -11.62
C VAL A 186 -8.27 5.49 -10.86
N THR A 187 -7.57 4.64 -10.09
CA THR A 187 -8.22 3.55 -9.35
C THR A 187 -8.80 4.03 -8.02
N GLY A 188 -8.14 4.99 -7.39
CA GLY A 188 -8.55 5.55 -6.11
C GLY A 188 -7.67 6.75 -5.78
N VAL A 189 -8.18 7.69 -4.98
CA VAL A 189 -7.46 8.92 -4.63
C VAL A 189 -7.21 8.96 -3.14
N ILE A 190 -5.95 9.14 -2.73
CA ILE A 190 -5.57 9.22 -1.31
C ILE A 190 -6.23 10.47 -0.68
N ILE A 191 -6.81 10.30 0.51
CA ILE A 191 -7.39 11.40 1.29
C ILE A 191 -6.34 12.46 1.62
N ASP A 192 -6.73 13.73 1.58
CA ASP A 192 -5.89 14.91 1.80
C ASP A 192 -4.65 14.99 0.89
N SER A 193 -4.69 14.30 -0.25
CA SER A 193 -3.62 14.35 -1.25
C SER A 193 -3.75 15.57 -2.17
N PRO A 194 -2.66 15.98 -2.84
CA PRO A 194 -2.74 16.96 -3.91
C PRO A 194 -3.72 16.57 -5.02
N ALA A 195 -3.86 15.28 -5.31
CA ALA A 195 -4.80 14.78 -6.32
C ALA A 195 -6.26 15.00 -5.89
N GLN A 196 -6.60 14.74 -4.62
CA GLN A 196 -7.94 15.02 -4.12
C GLN A 196 -8.26 16.52 -4.14
N ARG A 197 -7.32 17.37 -3.70
CA ARG A 197 -7.49 18.84 -3.76
C ARG A 197 -7.62 19.36 -5.18
N ALA A 198 -7.10 18.64 -6.17
CA ALA A 198 -7.27 18.93 -7.58
C ALA A 198 -8.65 18.57 -8.14
N GLY A 199 -9.47 17.86 -7.36
CA GLY A 199 -10.74 17.32 -7.82
C GLY A 199 -10.61 16.06 -8.68
N ILE A 200 -9.46 15.37 -8.67
CA ILE A 200 -9.32 14.05 -9.31
C ILE A 200 -10.20 13.06 -8.55
N ARG A 201 -10.90 12.19 -9.29
CA ARG A 201 -11.83 11.19 -8.75
C ARG A 201 -11.49 9.79 -9.28
N PRO A 202 -11.82 8.74 -8.52
CA PRO A 202 -11.79 7.38 -9.05
C PRO A 202 -12.61 7.29 -10.35
N GLY A 203 -12.08 6.60 -11.35
CA GLY A 203 -12.69 6.49 -12.69
C GLY A 203 -12.23 7.55 -13.70
N ASP A 204 -11.57 8.62 -13.26
CA ASP A 204 -10.94 9.57 -14.18
C ASP A 204 -9.86 8.88 -15.03
N ILE A 205 -9.69 9.32 -16.28
CA ILE A 205 -8.65 8.80 -17.19
C ILE A 205 -7.64 9.91 -17.47
N VAL A 206 -6.37 9.68 -17.17
CA VAL A 206 -5.29 10.61 -17.55
C VAL A 206 -5.14 10.59 -19.07
N ILE A 207 -5.47 11.70 -19.73
CA ILE A 207 -5.39 11.82 -21.21
C ILE A 207 -4.13 12.54 -21.67
N LYS A 208 -3.57 13.44 -20.84
CA LYS A 208 -2.35 14.19 -21.16
C LYS A 208 -1.50 14.45 -19.94
N VAL A 209 -0.19 14.43 -20.13
CA VAL A 209 0.84 14.83 -19.16
C VAL A 209 1.74 15.84 -19.88
N ARG A 210 1.85 17.08 -19.36
CA ARG A 210 2.62 18.17 -20.02
C ARG A 210 2.14 18.56 -21.42
N GLY A 211 0.87 18.31 -21.72
CA GLY A 211 0.32 18.55 -23.06
C GLY A 211 0.55 17.39 -24.04
N GLU A 212 1.40 16.43 -23.70
CA GLU A 212 1.59 15.20 -24.48
C GLU A 212 0.50 14.18 -24.14
N ALA A 213 -0.04 13.50 -25.16
CA ALA A 213 -1.04 12.46 -24.97
C ALA A 213 -0.47 11.27 -24.19
N ALA A 214 -1.24 10.75 -23.23
CA ALA A 214 -0.94 9.50 -22.57
C ALA A 214 -1.47 8.33 -23.40
N PHE A 215 -0.58 7.47 -23.88
CA PHE A 215 -0.93 6.29 -24.67
C PHE A 215 -1.39 5.12 -23.80
N SER A 216 -0.77 4.95 -22.64
CA SER A 216 -1.08 3.86 -21.71
C SER A 216 -0.88 4.26 -20.25
N ARG A 217 -1.29 3.41 -19.30
CA ARG A 217 -0.97 3.51 -17.87
C ARG A 217 0.52 3.71 -17.64
N VAL A 218 1.34 2.91 -18.31
CA VAL A 218 2.80 2.92 -18.16
C VAL A 218 3.38 4.20 -18.77
N ASP A 219 2.91 4.60 -19.95
CA ASP A 219 3.35 5.84 -20.59
C ASP A 219 2.97 7.08 -19.76
N ALA A 220 1.73 7.13 -19.26
CA ALA A 220 1.29 8.17 -18.34
C ALA A 220 2.18 8.22 -17.08
N PHE A 221 2.45 7.06 -16.47
CA PHE A 221 3.31 6.95 -15.29
C PHE A 221 4.73 7.44 -15.59
N GLU A 222 5.35 7.00 -16.68
CA GLU A 222 6.70 7.41 -17.04
C GLU A 222 6.78 8.91 -17.37
N LYS A 223 5.80 9.46 -18.09
CA LYS A 223 5.71 10.90 -18.33
C LYS A 223 5.58 11.68 -17.04
N VAL A 224 4.76 11.22 -16.08
CA VAL A 224 4.63 11.82 -14.74
C VAL A 224 5.96 11.72 -13.98
N ARG A 225 6.64 10.58 -14.04
CA ARG A 225 7.91 10.33 -13.34
C ARG A 225 9.04 11.21 -13.88
N GLN A 226 9.16 11.28 -15.20
CA GLN A 226 10.16 12.09 -15.91
C GLN A 226 9.89 13.57 -15.74
N ALA A 227 8.61 13.96 -15.65
CA ALA A 227 8.24 15.34 -15.55
C ALA A 227 8.99 16.06 -14.41
N GLY A 228 8.78 15.66 -13.16
CA GLY A 228 9.35 16.35 -12.00
C GLY A 228 8.86 17.81 -11.84
N GLY A 229 8.46 18.20 -10.64
CA GLY A 229 8.03 19.58 -10.37
C GLY A 229 6.61 19.92 -10.88
N ARG A 230 6.34 21.20 -11.15
CA ARG A 230 5.03 21.70 -11.65
C ARG A 230 4.70 21.07 -13.01
N THR A 231 3.54 20.41 -13.11
CA THR A 231 3.17 19.64 -14.31
C THR A 231 1.67 19.79 -14.60
N ASN A 232 1.32 20.18 -15.83
CA ASN A 232 -0.08 20.36 -16.25
C ASN A 232 -0.67 19.05 -16.78
N TRP A 233 -1.80 18.62 -16.22
CA TRP A 233 -2.43 17.35 -16.55
C TRP A 233 -3.84 17.59 -17.10
N SER A 234 -4.38 16.61 -17.81
CA SER A 234 -5.78 16.64 -18.24
C SER A 234 -6.37 15.25 -18.13
N TRP A 235 -7.65 15.19 -17.77
CA TRP A 235 -8.43 13.96 -17.67
C TRP A 235 -9.84 14.12 -18.27
N SER A 236 -10.53 13.01 -18.49
CA SER A 236 -11.83 12.96 -19.18
C SER A 236 -13.01 13.59 -18.42
N GLY A 237 -12.82 14.03 -17.18
CA GLY A 237 -13.86 14.61 -16.30
C GLY A 237 -14.14 16.11 -16.51
N GLY A 238 -13.61 16.72 -17.57
CA GLY A 238 -14.04 18.05 -18.03
C GLY A 238 -13.33 19.26 -17.42
N VAL A 239 -12.37 19.08 -16.51
CA VAL A 239 -11.60 20.22 -15.96
C VAL A 239 -10.11 20.04 -16.19
N ARG A 240 -9.50 21.03 -16.86
CA ARG A 240 -8.03 21.12 -16.97
C ARG A 240 -7.52 21.79 -15.69
N PHE A 241 -6.75 21.07 -14.90
CA PHE A 241 -6.05 21.64 -13.75
C PHE A 241 -4.53 21.54 -13.90
N SER A 242 -3.85 22.60 -13.46
CA SER A 242 -2.39 22.60 -13.30
C SER A 242 -2.06 22.11 -11.89
N LEU A 243 -1.31 21.01 -11.77
CA LEU A 243 -0.89 20.49 -10.47
C LEU A 243 0.61 20.59 -10.28
N ARG A 244 1.01 20.99 -9.07
CA ARG A 244 2.42 20.94 -8.66
C ARG A 244 2.70 19.63 -7.97
N LEU A 245 3.42 18.73 -8.65
CA LEU A 245 4.12 17.67 -7.93
C LEU A 245 5.35 18.27 -7.25
N LEU A 246 5.34 18.32 -5.92
CA LEU A 246 6.53 18.62 -5.16
C LEU A 246 7.42 17.38 -5.18
N LYS A 247 8.44 17.40 -6.04
CA LYS A 247 9.47 16.37 -6.09
C LYS A 247 10.31 16.51 -4.81
N ASN A 248 9.95 15.80 -3.74
CA ASN A 248 10.97 15.48 -2.74
C ASN A 248 12.01 14.62 -3.46
N ARG A 249 13.30 14.94 -3.32
CA ARG A 249 14.46 14.48 -4.14
C ARG A 249 14.74 12.96 -4.11
N SER A 250 13.71 12.13 -4.10
CA SER A 250 13.80 10.73 -3.70
C SER A 250 12.93 9.84 -4.60
N GLY A 251 13.08 10.04 -5.92
CA GLY A 251 13.10 8.98 -6.93
C GLY A 251 11.78 8.32 -7.39
N HIS A 252 10.72 8.24 -6.58
CA HIS A 252 9.50 7.54 -7.00
C HIS A 252 8.24 8.25 -6.52
N LEU A 253 7.45 8.73 -7.48
CA LEU A 253 6.08 9.19 -7.31
C LEU A 253 5.17 8.00 -7.59
N ARG A 254 4.54 7.44 -6.54
CA ARG A 254 3.36 6.59 -6.73
C ARG A 254 2.16 7.53 -6.73
N VAL A 255 1.68 7.85 -7.93
CA VAL A 255 0.40 8.54 -8.14
C VAL A 255 -0.55 7.44 -8.56
N TRP A 256 -1.45 7.07 -7.65
CA TRP A 256 -2.61 6.22 -7.94
C TRP A 256 -3.82 7.12 -8.19
#